data_AF-A0A496XKV6-F1
#
_entry.id   AF-A0A496XKV6-F1
#
_cell.length_a   1.000
_cell.length_b   1.000
_cell.length_c   1.000
_cell.angle_alpha   90.00
_cell.angle_beta   90.00
_cell.angle_gamma   90.00
#
_symmetry.space_group_name_H-M   'P 1'
#
loop_
_entity.id
_entity.type
_entity.pdbx_description
1 polymer ?
#
loop_
_entity_poly.entity_id
_entity_poly.type
_entity_poly.pdbx_seq_one_letter_code
_entity_poly.pdbx_strand_id
1 'polypeptide(L)'
;MFPINYSDLAYETMDLGTKLGNEKKIEKLTNRPGLIYRVIRGPETFVVKGFSTENLKYAQSNLSPSNFKKLGIESESEEIKFYPTYSIELADNLVKKILNQRFSYKEGLVQNFSDPGTTSWLRVEDDCFKICLSYPGDQEGFQNIGVLGNRKDVLELFSQIVSQLHQLIPSCEFNSSDVELSLKTFDKANFYFQSLKDIFYQGKMEDEIIEYFGPYLEDHLLDFLMESSSLRGLWKEIKDLE
;
A
#
# COMPACT_ATOMS: atom_id res chain seq x y z
N MET A 1 10.69 -27.60 -30.79
CA MET A 1 10.69 -26.41 -29.92
C MET A 1 9.24 -25.99 -29.82
N PHE A 2 8.55 -26.44 -28.77
CA PHE A 2 7.11 -26.23 -28.59
C PHE A 2 6.89 -24.95 -27.78
N PRO A 3 5.84 -24.15 -28.09
CA PRO A 3 5.55 -22.95 -27.32
C PRO A 3 4.91 -23.34 -25.98
N ILE A 4 5.42 -22.76 -24.89
CA ILE A 4 4.80 -22.87 -23.57
C ILE A 4 3.58 -21.95 -23.56
N ASN A 5 2.42 -22.56 -23.36
CA ASN A 5 1.14 -21.87 -23.20
C ASN A 5 1.00 -21.43 -21.73
N TYR A 6 0.94 -20.13 -21.47
CA TYR A 6 0.91 -19.54 -20.13
C TYR A 6 -0.51 -19.48 -19.51
N SER A 7 -1.49 -20.20 -20.07
CA SER A 7 -2.88 -20.20 -19.59
C SER A 7 -3.16 -21.14 -18.41
N ASP A 8 -2.22 -22.01 -18.03
CA ASP A 8 -2.51 -23.16 -17.16
C ASP A 8 -2.03 -23.00 -15.70
N LEU A 9 -1.62 -21.80 -15.30
CA LEU A 9 -1.11 -21.52 -13.94
C LEU A 9 -2.09 -20.78 -13.03
N ALA A 10 -3.35 -20.60 -13.44
CA ALA A 10 -4.29 -19.73 -12.76
C ALA A 10 -5.62 -20.41 -12.38
N TYR A 11 -5.64 -21.69 -12.00
CA TYR A 11 -6.83 -22.27 -11.35
C TYR A 11 -6.43 -23.45 -10.47
N GLU A 12 -5.95 -23.18 -9.26
CA GLU A 12 -6.04 -24.14 -8.16
C GLU A 12 -5.77 -23.42 -6.83
N THR A 13 -6.85 -23.02 -6.16
CA THR A 13 -7.13 -23.29 -4.74
C THR A 13 -8.23 -22.34 -4.23
N MET A 14 -9.48 -22.77 -4.40
CA MET A 14 -10.55 -22.37 -3.49
C MET A 14 -10.76 -23.47 -2.45
N ASP A 15 -10.80 -23.01 -1.20
CA ASP A 15 -11.52 -23.56 -0.06
C ASP A 15 -11.07 -24.91 0.54
N LEU A 16 -10.60 -24.83 1.79
CA LEU A 16 -10.78 -25.85 2.83
C LEU A 16 -10.21 -25.35 4.18
N GLY A 17 -11.09 -25.09 5.13
CA GLY A 17 -10.84 -25.42 6.53
C GLY A 17 -10.31 -24.29 7.43
N THR A 18 -11.24 -23.49 7.92
CA THR A 18 -11.18 -22.81 9.22
C THR A 18 -10.71 -23.75 10.33
N LYS A 19 -9.53 -23.45 10.92
CA LYS A 19 -9.00 -23.83 12.28
C LYS A 19 -7.52 -24.27 12.36
N LEU A 20 -6.72 -24.16 11.30
CA LEU A 20 -5.25 -24.40 11.34
C LEU A 20 -4.41 -23.16 10.93
N GLY A 21 -4.99 -21.96 11.02
CA GLY A 21 -4.55 -20.76 10.29
C GLY A 21 -3.19 -20.15 10.65
N ASN A 22 -2.57 -20.51 11.79
CA ASN A 22 -1.33 -19.86 12.20
C ASN A 22 -0.07 -20.68 11.91
N GLU A 23 -0.10 -22.02 11.89
CA GLU A 23 1.13 -22.80 11.76
C GLU A 23 1.67 -22.88 10.32
N LYS A 24 0.78 -22.91 9.30
CA LYS A 24 1.21 -22.98 7.89
C LYS A 24 1.66 -21.65 7.27
N LYS A 25 1.39 -20.50 7.90
CA LYS A 25 1.92 -19.18 7.46
C LYS A 25 3.35 -18.93 7.97
N ILE A 26 3.80 -19.67 9.00
CA ILE A 26 5.10 -19.49 9.66
C ILE A 26 6.26 -19.97 8.79
N GLU A 27 6.07 -20.97 7.91
CA GLU A 27 7.13 -21.51 7.05
C GLU A 27 7.53 -20.61 5.86
N LYS A 28 6.79 -19.53 5.57
CA LYS A 28 7.05 -18.63 4.42
C LYS A 28 7.67 -17.27 4.81
N LEU A 29 8.20 -17.11 6.02
CA LEU A 29 8.89 -15.87 6.38
C LEU A 29 10.27 -15.78 5.74
N THR A 30 10.46 -14.72 4.95
CA THR A 30 11.68 -14.44 4.21
C THR A 30 12.76 -13.83 5.12
N ASN A 31 14.04 -14.03 4.78
CA ASN A 31 15.16 -13.26 5.33
C ASN A 31 15.20 -11.84 4.69
N ARG A 32 14.07 -11.13 4.68
CA ARG A 32 13.93 -9.76 4.17
C ARG A 32 13.62 -8.81 5.33
N PRO A 33 13.93 -7.51 5.16
CA PRO A 33 13.41 -6.48 6.05
C PRO A 33 11.88 -6.41 5.97
N GLY A 34 11.29 -5.76 6.96
CA GLY A 34 9.84 -5.56 6.97
C GLY A 34 9.31 -5.02 8.29
N LEU A 35 8.00 -5.14 8.46
CA LEU A 35 7.27 -4.73 9.64
C LEU A 35 6.80 -5.94 10.43
N ILE A 36 6.88 -5.82 11.75
CA ILE A 36 6.13 -6.64 12.69
C ILE A 36 5.04 -5.76 13.26
N TYR A 37 3.78 -6.13 13.08
CA TYR A 37 2.66 -5.28 13.43
C TYR A 37 1.48 -6.06 14.01
N ARG A 38 0.58 -5.30 14.64
CA ARG A 38 -0.70 -5.75 15.16
C ARG A 38 -1.74 -4.67 14.89
N VAL A 39 -2.95 -5.10 14.54
CA VAL A 39 -4.11 -4.21 14.42
C VAL A 39 -4.95 -4.35 15.69
N ILE A 40 -5.06 -3.26 16.45
CA ILE A 40 -5.91 -3.16 17.64
C ILE A 40 -7.23 -2.54 17.20
N ARG A 41 -8.30 -3.33 17.22
CA ARG A 41 -9.63 -2.91 16.78
C ARG A 41 -10.47 -2.45 17.98
N GLY A 42 -11.01 -1.25 17.88
CA GLY A 42 -12.09 -0.74 18.73
C GLY A 42 -13.44 -0.79 18.01
N PRO A 43 -14.51 -0.22 18.59
CA PRO A 43 -15.86 -0.25 18.01
C PRO A 43 -15.99 0.56 16.70
N GLU A 44 -15.35 1.72 16.62
CA GLU A 44 -15.48 2.67 15.49
C GLU A 44 -14.14 3.00 14.82
N THR A 45 -13.03 2.58 15.45
CA THR A 45 -11.67 2.90 15.01
C THR A 45 -10.75 1.70 15.18
N PHE A 46 -9.62 1.74 14.50
CA PHE A 46 -8.51 0.83 14.73
C PHE A 46 -7.19 1.59 14.86
N VAL A 47 -6.21 0.96 15.50
CA VAL A 47 -4.84 1.46 15.61
C VAL A 47 -3.90 0.37 15.17
N VAL A 48 -2.93 0.72 14.33
CA VAL A 48 -1.86 -0.19 13.93
C VAL A 48 -0.68 0.04 14.86
N LYS A 49 -0.22 -0.98 15.58
CA LYS A 49 0.99 -0.94 16.41
C LYS A 49 2.05 -1.85 15.84
N GLY A 50 3.32 -1.53 16.02
CA GLY A 50 4.40 -2.34 15.47
C GLY A 50 5.77 -1.69 15.49
N PHE A 51 6.68 -2.28 14.75
CA PHE A 51 8.03 -1.77 14.50
C PHE A 51 8.62 -2.42 13.25
N SER A 52 9.65 -1.79 12.68
CA SER A 52 10.44 -2.29 11.57
C SER A 52 11.56 -3.22 12.03
N THR A 53 12.02 -4.10 11.15
CA THR A 53 13.16 -4.99 11.39
C THR A 53 13.90 -5.28 10.09
N GLU A 54 15.22 -5.43 10.19
CA GLU A 54 16.08 -5.81 9.06
C GLU A 54 15.86 -7.27 8.64
N ASN A 55 15.32 -8.12 9.52
CA ASN A 55 15.10 -9.53 9.23
C ASN A 55 13.87 -10.07 9.96
N LEU A 56 12.77 -10.25 9.23
CA LEU A 56 11.51 -10.72 9.78
C LEU A 56 11.61 -12.10 10.44
N LYS A 57 12.34 -13.04 9.81
CA LYS A 57 12.51 -14.40 10.33
C LYS A 57 13.26 -14.41 11.67
N TYR A 58 14.34 -13.64 11.76
CA TYR A 58 15.10 -13.50 13.00
C TYR A 58 14.27 -12.82 14.08
N ALA A 59 13.59 -11.72 13.75
CA ALA A 59 12.83 -10.96 14.72
C ALA A 59 11.61 -11.72 15.26
N GLN A 60 10.96 -12.56 14.45
CA GLN A 60 9.92 -13.47 14.93
C GLN A 60 10.44 -14.42 16.02
N SER A 61 11.62 -15.02 15.79
CA SER A 61 12.21 -16.00 16.71
C SER A 61 12.76 -15.36 17.99
N ASN A 62 12.97 -14.05 17.98
CA ASN A 62 13.65 -13.30 19.06
C ASN A 62 12.80 -12.14 19.59
N LEU A 63 11.47 -12.29 19.60
CA LEU A 63 10.58 -11.28 20.19
C LEU A 63 10.87 -11.13 21.68
N SER A 64 11.27 -9.92 22.08
CA SER A 64 11.56 -9.58 23.47
C SER A 64 10.35 -8.91 24.15
N PRO A 65 10.34 -8.83 25.50
CA PRO A 65 9.33 -8.05 26.22
C PRO A 65 9.19 -6.60 25.75
N SER A 66 10.28 -5.99 25.29
CA SER A 66 10.26 -4.63 24.74
C SER A 66 9.50 -4.55 23.40
N ASN A 67 9.59 -5.60 22.58
CA ASN A 67 8.84 -5.73 21.32
C ASN A 67 7.34 -5.90 21.58
N PHE A 68 6.96 -6.72 22.57
CA PHE A 68 5.57 -6.88 22.98
C PHE A 68 4.95 -5.56 23.44
N LYS A 69 5.71 -4.73 24.18
CA LYS A 69 5.26 -3.38 24.54
C LYS A 69 5.00 -2.49 23.32
N LYS A 70 5.87 -2.53 22.29
CA LYS A 70 5.67 -1.79 21.03
C LYS A 70 4.43 -2.27 20.25
N LEU A 71 4.13 -3.57 20.31
CA LEU A 71 2.93 -4.17 19.72
C LEU A 71 1.67 -3.94 20.56
N GLY A 72 1.82 -3.39 21.78
CA GLY A 72 0.73 -3.22 22.73
C GLY A 72 0.14 -4.54 23.19
N ILE A 73 0.96 -5.57 23.35
CA ILE A 73 0.51 -6.90 23.72
C ILE A 73 0.34 -7.00 25.23
N GLU A 74 -0.87 -7.34 25.66
CA GLU A 74 -1.24 -7.50 27.07
C GLU A 74 -1.49 -8.98 27.44
N SER A 75 -1.75 -9.84 26.45
CA SER A 75 -1.94 -11.29 26.64
C SER A 75 -1.25 -12.10 25.54
N GLU A 76 -0.82 -13.33 25.86
CA GLU A 76 -0.07 -14.21 24.94
C GLU A 76 -0.89 -14.69 23.72
N SER A 77 -2.20 -14.45 23.69
CA SER A 77 -3.11 -14.92 22.63
C SER A 77 -3.29 -13.96 21.46
N GLU A 78 -2.61 -12.81 21.48
CA GLU A 78 -2.85 -11.74 20.50
C GLU A 78 -2.09 -11.97 19.19
N GLU A 79 -2.76 -11.74 18.07
CA GLU A 79 -2.23 -11.99 16.73
C GLU A 79 -1.14 -10.98 16.35
N ILE A 80 0.05 -11.48 16.00
CA ILE A 80 1.18 -10.71 15.46
C ILE A 80 1.29 -11.01 13.97
N LYS A 81 1.49 -9.95 13.17
CA LYS A 81 1.60 -10.01 11.71
C LYS A 81 2.94 -9.51 11.24
N PHE A 82 3.30 -9.93 10.03
CA PHE A 82 4.58 -9.67 9.40
C PHE A 82 4.34 -9.18 7.98
N TYR A 83 4.92 -8.05 7.61
CA TYR A 83 4.82 -7.47 6.28
C TYR A 83 6.23 -7.28 5.70
N PRO A 84 6.67 -8.08 4.72
CA PRO A 84 7.97 -7.91 4.10
C PRO A 84 8.02 -6.61 3.28
N THR A 85 9.18 -5.96 3.28
CA THR A 85 9.47 -4.78 2.45
C THR A 85 10.73 -5.01 1.64
N TYR A 86 10.94 -4.15 0.63
CA TYR A 86 12.15 -4.18 -0.18
C TYR A 86 13.41 -3.87 0.64
N SER A 87 13.37 -2.81 1.46
CA SER A 87 14.47 -2.37 2.32
C SER A 87 14.01 -2.03 3.73
N ILE A 88 14.97 -1.81 4.64
CA ILE A 88 14.69 -1.38 6.02
C ILE A 88 14.24 0.08 6.07
N GLU A 89 14.79 0.94 5.22
CA GLU A 89 14.42 2.35 5.10
C GLU A 89 12.95 2.51 4.72
N LEU A 90 12.50 1.68 3.77
CA LEU A 90 11.10 1.59 3.37
C LEU A 90 10.21 1.15 4.55
N ALA A 91 10.62 0.12 5.30
CA ALA A 91 9.89 -0.30 6.50
C ALA A 91 9.80 0.84 7.52
N ASP A 92 10.89 1.56 7.79
CA ASP A 92 10.91 2.70 8.70
C ASP A 92 9.98 3.83 8.26
N ASN A 93 9.88 4.09 6.96
CA ASN A 93 8.98 5.09 6.41
C ASN A 93 7.51 4.68 6.59
N LEU A 94 7.17 3.41 6.33
CA LEU A 94 5.86 2.85 6.61
C LEU A 94 5.50 2.93 8.10
N VAL A 95 6.44 2.66 9.01
CA VAL A 95 6.26 2.85 10.46
C VAL A 95 5.84 4.28 10.77
N LYS A 96 6.56 5.28 10.24
CA LYS A 96 6.26 6.70 10.50
C LYS A 96 4.88 7.12 9.99
N LYS A 97 4.41 6.55 8.87
CA LYS A 97 3.16 6.94 8.21
C LYS A 97 1.91 6.21 8.69
N ILE A 98 2.02 4.99 9.22
CA ILE A 98 0.83 4.20 9.62
C ILE A 98 0.81 3.86 11.10
N LEU A 99 1.95 3.60 11.74
CA LEU A 99 1.94 3.05 13.09
C LEU A 99 1.62 4.11 14.13
N ASN A 100 0.92 3.68 15.19
CA ASN A 100 0.37 4.48 16.27
C ASN A 100 -0.66 5.54 15.83
N GLN A 101 -1.07 5.52 14.57
CA GLN A 101 -2.18 6.34 14.09
C GLN A 101 -3.51 5.63 14.34
N ARG A 102 -4.54 6.44 14.59
CA ARG A 102 -5.92 5.96 14.75
C ARG A 102 -6.68 6.23 13.47
N PHE A 103 -7.26 5.19 12.91
CA PHE A 103 -8.06 5.23 11.70
C PHE A 103 -9.52 4.92 12.02
N SER A 104 -10.45 5.59 11.35
CA SER A 104 -11.88 5.34 11.48
C SER A 104 -12.34 4.33 10.42
N TYR A 105 -13.22 3.40 10.80
CA TYR A 105 -13.89 2.52 9.83
C TYR A 105 -14.85 3.29 8.92
N LYS A 106 -15.34 4.42 9.42
CA LYS A 106 -16.39 5.26 8.84
C LYS A 106 -15.84 6.63 8.43
N GLU A 107 -14.61 6.69 7.93
CA GLU A 107 -14.07 7.95 7.40
C GLU A 107 -15.03 8.55 6.36
N GLY A 108 -15.41 9.81 6.57
CA GLY A 108 -16.41 10.52 5.76
C GLY A 108 -17.80 10.64 6.37
N LEU A 109 -18.17 9.82 7.37
CA LEU A 109 -19.46 9.95 8.06
C LEU A 109 -19.45 11.02 9.17
N VAL A 110 -18.27 11.34 9.70
CA VAL A 110 -18.07 12.50 10.58
C VAL A 110 -17.58 13.64 9.70
N GLN A 111 -18.49 14.53 9.29
CA GLN A 111 -18.19 15.74 8.52
C GLN A 111 -17.44 16.77 9.38
N ASN A 112 -16.24 16.44 9.84
CA ASN A 112 -15.36 17.45 10.40
C ASN A 112 -14.62 18.12 9.24
N PHE A 113 -15.21 19.21 8.72
CA PHE A 113 -14.58 20.12 7.76
C PHE A 113 -13.21 20.65 8.22
N SER A 114 -12.88 20.51 9.50
CA SER A 114 -11.65 20.97 10.13
C SER A 114 -10.51 19.96 10.14
N ASP A 115 -10.78 18.68 9.84
CA ASP A 115 -9.78 17.61 9.87
C ASP A 115 -9.87 16.83 8.54
N PRO A 116 -9.15 17.28 7.49
CA PRO A 116 -9.14 16.58 6.22
C PRO A 116 -8.57 15.19 6.48
N GLY A 117 -9.43 14.16 6.40
CA GLY A 117 -9.09 12.79 6.76
C GLY A 117 -7.72 12.37 6.24
N THR A 118 -7.01 11.56 7.02
CA THR A 118 -5.61 11.20 6.75
C THR A 118 -5.45 10.22 5.59
N THR A 119 -6.56 9.63 5.12
CA THR A 119 -6.56 8.66 4.03
C THR A 119 -6.89 9.28 2.68
N SER A 120 -6.38 8.61 1.66
CA SER A 120 -6.56 8.90 0.25
C SER A 120 -7.53 7.90 -0.38
N TRP A 121 -8.16 8.32 -1.46
CA TRP A 121 -9.21 7.60 -2.16
C TRP A 121 -8.86 7.54 -3.64
N LEU A 122 -9.05 6.37 -4.26
CA LEU A 122 -8.74 6.12 -5.65
C LEU A 122 -10.02 5.74 -6.39
N ARG A 123 -10.28 6.41 -7.50
CA ARG A 123 -11.24 5.96 -8.51
C ARG A 123 -10.47 5.50 -9.73
N VAL A 124 -10.81 4.32 -10.22
CA VAL A 124 -10.21 3.72 -11.40
C VAL A 124 -11.26 3.54 -12.48
N GLU A 125 -10.94 4.00 -13.68
CA GLU A 125 -11.62 3.73 -14.92
C GLU A 125 -10.62 3.08 -15.91
N ASP A 126 -11.10 2.67 -17.07
CA ASP A 126 -10.28 2.03 -18.11
C ASP A 126 -9.12 2.92 -18.56
N ASP A 127 -9.42 4.18 -18.83
CA ASP A 127 -8.54 5.18 -19.46
C ASP A 127 -8.09 6.29 -18.48
N CYS A 128 -8.53 6.22 -17.22
CA CYS A 128 -8.29 7.25 -16.21
C CYS A 128 -8.14 6.64 -14.82
N PHE A 129 -7.26 7.21 -14.01
CA PHE A 129 -7.36 7.06 -12.56
C PHE A 129 -7.27 8.41 -11.87
N LYS A 130 -8.01 8.54 -10.76
CA LYS A 130 -8.08 9.75 -9.95
C LYS A 130 -7.79 9.42 -8.49
N ILE A 131 -6.89 10.15 -7.88
CA ILE A 131 -6.58 10.06 -6.45
C ILE A 131 -7.05 11.35 -5.77
N CYS A 132 -7.94 11.21 -4.79
CA CYS A 132 -8.33 12.27 -3.86
C CYS A 132 -7.55 12.07 -2.56
N LEU A 133 -6.79 13.08 -2.14
CA LEU A 133 -5.97 13.08 -0.92
C LEU A 133 -6.75 13.53 0.32
N SER A 134 -8.07 13.50 0.20
CA SER A 134 -9.05 13.72 1.26
C SER A 134 -10.35 13.00 0.87
N TYR A 135 -11.30 12.97 1.80
CA TYR A 135 -12.62 12.39 1.53
C TYR A 135 -13.31 13.05 0.32
N PRO A 136 -13.74 12.28 -0.71
CA PRO A 136 -14.30 12.82 -1.95
C PRO A 136 -15.75 13.32 -1.83
N GLY A 137 -16.37 13.25 -0.64
CA GLY A 137 -17.77 13.66 -0.43
C GLY A 137 -18.77 12.58 -0.81
N ASP A 138 -18.62 12.03 -2.02
CA ASP A 138 -19.34 10.88 -2.54
C ASP A 138 -18.39 9.68 -2.69
N GLN A 139 -18.76 8.52 -2.13
CA GLN A 139 -17.95 7.30 -2.20
C GLN A 139 -18.20 6.49 -3.48
N GLU A 140 -19.18 6.85 -4.31
CA GLU A 140 -19.52 6.06 -5.49
C GLU A 140 -18.31 5.96 -6.45
N GLY A 141 -17.83 4.73 -6.65
CA GLY A 141 -16.66 4.44 -7.48
C GLY A 141 -15.29 4.75 -6.85
N PHE A 142 -15.23 5.27 -5.61
CA PHE A 142 -13.98 5.52 -4.90
C PHE A 142 -13.67 4.42 -3.89
N GLN A 143 -12.44 3.91 -3.94
CA GLN A 143 -11.89 3.00 -2.95
C GLN A 143 -10.89 3.73 -2.04
N ASN A 144 -11.02 3.58 -0.73
CA ASN A 144 -10.02 4.05 0.22
C ASN A 144 -8.72 3.25 0.07
N ILE A 145 -7.62 3.93 -0.27
CA ILE A 145 -6.30 3.34 -0.52
C ILE A 145 -5.33 3.52 0.65
N GLY A 146 -5.78 4.11 1.77
CA GLY A 146 -4.97 4.35 2.96
C GLY A 146 -4.21 5.67 2.89
N VAL A 147 -3.14 5.80 3.67
CA VAL A 147 -2.36 7.04 3.75
C VAL A 147 -1.29 7.03 2.67
N LEU A 148 -1.24 8.07 1.82
CA LEU A 148 -0.13 8.28 0.88
C LEU A 148 0.96 9.21 1.44
N GLY A 149 0.62 10.07 2.41
CA GLY A 149 1.55 10.96 3.08
C GLY A 149 1.04 12.40 3.12
N ASN A 150 1.97 13.36 3.20
CA ASN A 150 1.62 14.77 3.14
C ASN A 150 1.08 15.12 1.76
N ARG A 151 -0.05 15.82 1.73
CA ARG A 151 -0.75 16.19 0.51
C ARG A 151 0.13 16.97 -0.48
N LYS A 152 0.87 17.98 -0.01
CA LYS A 152 1.69 18.84 -0.88
C LYS A 152 2.80 18.02 -1.53
N ASP A 153 3.49 17.23 -0.71
CA ASP A 153 4.59 16.38 -1.17
C ASP A 153 4.08 15.36 -2.20
N VAL A 154 2.94 14.73 -1.95
CA VAL A 154 2.32 13.76 -2.89
C VAL A 154 2.00 14.42 -4.24
N LEU A 155 1.35 15.60 -4.22
CA LEU A 155 1.00 16.32 -5.44
C LEU A 155 2.24 16.76 -6.23
N GLU A 156 3.26 17.24 -5.53
CA GLU A 156 4.52 17.68 -6.12
C GLU A 156 5.29 16.52 -6.75
N LEU A 157 5.52 15.44 -6.00
CA LEU A 157 6.25 14.26 -6.46
C LEU A 157 5.53 13.59 -7.63
N PHE A 158 4.21 13.47 -7.57
CA PHE A 158 3.43 12.87 -8.66
C PHE A 158 3.47 13.74 -9.93
N SER A 159 3.42 15.06 -9.80
CA SER A 159 3.58 15.97 -10.95
C SER A 159 4.95 15.82 -11.61
N GLN A 160 6.02 15.65 -10.82
CA GLN A 160 7.36 15.38 -11.34
C GLN A 160 7.44 14.04 -12.06
N ILE A 161 6.84 12.98 -11.49
CA ILE A 161 6.77 11.65 -12.11
C ILE A 161 6.09 11.72 -13.47
N VAL A 162 4.91 12.33 -13.56
CA VAL A 162 4.19 12.42 -14.83
C VAL A 162 4.97 13.23 -15.87
N SER A 163 5.65 14.30 -15.44
CA SER A 163 6.53 15.08 -16.32
C SER A 163 7.66 14.23 -16.93
N GLN A 164 8.31 13.38 -16.12
CA GLN A 164 9.38 12.49 -16.59
C GLN A 164 8.85 11.32 -17.43
N LEU A 165 7.65 10.81 -17.13
CA LEU A 165 7.03 9.70 -17.86
C LEU A 165 6.24 10.14 -19.11
N HIS A 166 6.12 11.43 -19.40
CA HIS A 166 5.31 11.95 -20.52
C HIS A 166 5.66 11.31 -21.87
N GLN A 167 6.92 10.94 -22.09
CA GLN A 167 7.33 10.26 -23.33
C GLN A 167 6.91 8.78 -23.41
N LEU A 168 6.70 8.14 -22.26
CA LEU A 168 6.33 6.72 -22.15
C LEU A 168 4.82 6.50 -22.18
N ILE A 169 4.05 7.52 -21.79
CA ILE A 169 2.59 7.54 -21.83
C ILE A 169 2.16 8.63 -22.81
N PRO A 170 2.24 8.37 -24.13
CA PRO A 170 1.90 9.38 -25.13
C PRO A 170 0.44 9.79 -25.02
N SER A 171 0.18 11.08 -25.23
CA SER A 171 -1.17 11.65 -25.19
C SER A 171 -1.88 11.48 -23.84
N CYS A 172 -1.14 11.57 -22.73
CA CYS A 172 -1.77 11.64 -21.41
C CYS A 172 -2.22 13.07 -21.05
N GLU A 173 -3.34 13.17 -20.33
CA GLU A 173 -3.80 14.39 -19.69
C GLU A 173 -3.61 14.27 -18.18
N PHE A 174 -2.76 15.11 -17.62
CA PHE A 174 -2.55 15.21 -16.19
C PHE A 174 -3.28 16.41 -15.61
N ASN A 175 -4.09 16.19 -14.60
CA ASN A 175 -4.74 17.26 -13.86
C ASN A 175 -4.42 17.12 -12.37
N SER A 176 -4.06 18.24 -11.75
CA SER A 176 -3.79 18.33 -10.31
C SER A 176 -4.47 19.58 -9.74
N SER A 177 -5.02 19.45 -8.55
CA SER A 177 -5.53 20.55 -7.73
C SER A 177 -4.94 20.45 -6.32
N ASP A 178 -5.44 21.26 -5.38
CA ASP A 178 -5.00 21.25 -3.99
C ASP A 178 -5.34 19.95 -3.22
N VAL A 179 -6.23 19.11 -3.73
CA VAL A 179 -6.71 17.89 -3.03
C VAL A 179 -6.82 16.65 -3.90
N GLU A 180 -6.65 16.78 -5.21
CA GLU A 180 -6.78 15.65 -6.13
C GLU A 180 -5.77 15.71 -7.25
N LEU A 181 -5.40 14.53 -7.73
CA LEU A 181 -4.64 14.33 -8.94
C LEU A 181 -5.36 13.31 -9.82
N SER A 182 -5.21 13.42 -11.13
CA SER A 182 -5.72 12.43 -12.07
C SER A 182 -4.83 12.35 -13.30
N LEU A 183 -4.71 11.15 -13.84
CA LEU A 183 -4.03 10.88 -15.08
C LEU A 183 -4.99 10.14 -16.00
N LYS A 184 -5.22 10.71 -17.18
CA LYS A 184 -6.02 10.12 -18.26
C LYS A 184 -5.12 9.83 -19.46
N THR A 185 -5.39 8.76 -20.19
CA THR A 185 -4.66 8.40 -21.41
C THR A 185 -5.62 7.98 -22.52
N PHE A 186 -5.27 8.20 -23.79
CA PHE A 186 -6.02 7.62 -24.92
C PHE A 186 -5.68 6.15 -25.14
N ASP A 187 -4.45 5.74 -24.81
CA ASP A 187 -4.03 4.35 -24.91
C ASP A 187 -4.20 3.66 -23.55
N LYS A 188 -5.41 3.14 -23.32
CA LYS A 188 -5.72 2.39 -22.09
C LYS A 188 -4.91 1.10 -21.96
N ALA A 189 -4.30 0.57 -23.02
CA ALA A 189 -3.46 -0.62 -22.94
C ALA A 189 -1.97 -0.28 -22.70
N ASN A 190 -1.62 1.02 -22.61
CA ASN A 190 -0.25 1.44 -22.39
C ASN A 190 0.31 0.84 -21.09
N PHE A 191 1.42 0.13 -21.21
CA PHE A 191 2.05 -0.59 -20.10
C PHE A 191 2.42 0.30 -18.91
N TYR A 192 3.01 1.48 -19.17
CA TYR A 192 3.45 2.40 -18.12
C TYR A 192 2.28 3.05 -17.41
N PHE A 193 1.21 3.36 -18.13
CA PHE A 193 -0.04 3.82 -17.53
C PHE A 193 -0.66 2.75 -16.62
N GLN A 194 -0.79 1.51 -17.10
CA GLN A 194 -1.32 0.40 -16.30
C GLN A 194 -0.46 0.14 -15.07
N SER A 195 0.86 0.11 -15.24
CA SER A 195 1.81 -0.09 -14.13
C SER A 195 1.73 1.03 -13.10
N LEU A 196 1.67 2.28 -13.52
CA LEU A 196 1.53 3.43 -12.61
C LEU A 196 0.20 3.39 -11.86
N LYS A 197 -0.89 3.00 -12.54
CA LYS A 197 -2.20 2.79 -11.92
C LYS A 197 -2.16 1.66 -10.88
N ASP A 198 -1.49 0.55 -11.20
CA ASP A 198 -1.42 -0.64 -10.35
C ASP A 198 -0.60 -0.39 -9.07
N ILE A 199 0.35 0.54 -9.06
CA ILE A 199 1.05 0.98 -7.85
C ILE A 199 0.05 1.41 -6.76
N PHE A 200 -0.94 2.22 -7.12
CA PHE A 200 -1.94 2.73 -6.17
C PHE A 200 -3.14 1.78 -6.00
N TYR A 201 -3.47 1.00 -7.04
CA TYR A 201 -4.62 0.10 -7.01
C TYR A 201 -4.28 -1.24 -6.35
N GLN A 202 -3.23 -1.90 -6.84
CA GLN A 202 -2.78 -3.23 -6.41
C GLN A 202 -1.89 -3.15 -5.17
N GLY A 203 -0.84 -2.32 -5.22
CA GLY A 203 0.27 -2.31 -4.26
C GLY A 203 1.19 -3.54 -4.41
N LYS A 204 2.24 -3.63 -3.58
CA LYS A 204 3.25 -4.71 -3.58
C LYS A 204 3.98 -4.91 -4.91
N MET A 205 4.40 -3.81 -5.52
CA MET A 205 5.09 -3.79 -6.81
C MET A 205 6.53 -3.27 -6.67
N GLU A 206 7.15 -3.38 -5.49
CA GLU A 206 8.42 -2.73 -5.18
C GLU A 206 9.54 -3.20 -6.12
N ASP A 207 9.61 -4.49 -6.40
CA ASP A 207 10.61 -5.08 -7.31
C ASP A 207 10.35 -4.62 -8.77
N GLU A 208 9.09 -4.62 -9.20
CA GLU A 208 8.65 -4.17 -10.53
C GLU A 208 8.86 -2.67 -10.78
N ILE A 209 8.71 -1.83 -9.76
CA ILE A 209 8.89 -0.37 -9.89
C ILE A 209 10.32 -0.05 -10.34
N ILE A 210 11.30 -0.72 -9.74
CA ILE A 210 12.72 -0.55 -10.09
C ILE A 210 12.95 -0.99 -11.54
N GLU A 211 12.39 -2.14 -11.94
CA GLU A 211 12.55 -2.65 -13.30
C GLU A 211 11.88 -1.75 -14.36
N TYR A 212 10.65 -1.31 -14.10
CA TYR A 212 9.83 -0.63 -15.09
C TYR A 212 10.15 0.86 -15.18
N PHE A 213 10.41 1.51 -14.05
CA PHE A 213 10.58 2.97 -13.98
C PHE A 213 12.01 3.42 -13.66
N GLY A 214 12.87 2.53 -13.16
CA GLY A 214 14.24 2.85 -12.76
C GLY A 214 15.07 3.59 -13.81
N PRO A 215 15.02 3.21 -15.10
CA PRO A 215 15.76 3.92 -16.15
C PRO A 215 15.26 5.34 -16.45
N TYR A 216 14.07 5.72 -15.95
CA TYR A 216 13.34 6.91 -16.39
C TYR A 216 13.07 7.91 -15.27
N LEU A 217 13.16 7.49 -14.01
CA LEU A 217 12.85 8.31 -12.85
C LEU A 217 14.09 8.54 -11.99
N GLU A 218 14.15 9.72 -11.38
CA GLU A 218 15.11 10.01 -10.32
C GLU A 218 14.83 9.17 -9.06
N ASP A 219 15.88 8.87 -8.28
CA ASP A 219 15.81 7.96 -7.13
C ASP A 219 14.71 8.35 -6.12
N HIS A 220 14.54 9.64 -5.82
CA HIS A 220 13.51 10.08 -4.86
C HIS A 220 12.08 9.90 -5.38
N LEU A 221 11.89 9.88 -6.71
CA LEU A 221 10.59 9.61 -7.33
C LEU A 221 10.30 8.10 -7.33
N LEU A 222 11.32 7.27 -7.54
CA LEU A 222 11.22 5.82 -7.37
C LEU A 222 10.89 5.45 -5.93
N ASP A 223 11.59 6.06 -4.97
CA ASP A 223 11.33 5.87 -3.54
C ASP A 223 9.87 6.20 -3.19
N PHE A 224 9.34 7.29 -3.72
CA PHE A 224 7.94 7.66 -3.54
C PHE A 224 6.97 6.61 -4.12
N LEU A 225 7.23 6.08 -5.32
CA LEU A 225 6.41 5.03 -5.93
C LEU A 225 6.48 3.73 -5.13
N MET A 226 7.68 3.30 -4.72
CA MET A 226 7.88 2.10 -3.89
C MET A 226 7.15 2.24 -2.56
N GLU A 227 7.27 3.39 -1.92
CA GLU A 227 6.59 3.68 -0.66
C GLU A 227 5.07 3.66 -0.83
N SER A 228 4.54 4.30 -1.87
CA SER A 228 3.10 4.31 -2.18
C SER A 228 2.56 2.91 -2.42
N SER A 229 3.30 2.09 -3.18
CA SER A 229 2.96 0.69 -3.46
C SER A 229 2.96 -0.17 -2.19
N SER A 230 3.96 0.03 -1.33
CA SER A 230 4.11 -0.69 -0.06
C SER A 230 3.01 -0.32 0.93
N LEU A 231 2.71 0.98 1.05
CA LEU A 231 1.62 1.49 1.89
C LEU A 231 0.29 0.93 1.44
N ARG A 232 0.04 0.91 0.12
CA ARG A 232 -1.18 0.31 -0.43
C ARG A 232 -1.27 -1.18 -0.11
N GLY A 233 -0.20 -1.93 -0.31
CA GLY A 233 -0.12 -3.36 -0.01
C GLY A 233 -0.41 -3.67 1.45
N LEU A 234 0.21 -2.91 2.36
CA LEU A 234 -0.04 -3.02 3.80
C LEU A 234 -1.47 -2.64 4.16
N TRP A 235 -2.01 -1.58 3.56
CA TRP A 235 -3.38 -1.14 3.83
C TRP A 235 -4.42 -2.18 3.45
N LYS A 236 -4.23 -2.87 2.32
CA LYS A 236 -5.06 -4.02 1.93
C LYS A 236 -4.98 -5.13 2.97
N GLU A 237 -3.78 -5.51 3.42
CA GLU A 237 -3.65 -6.53 4.47
C GLU A 237 -4.34 -6.13 5.77
N ILE A 238 -4.37 -4.85 6.13
CA ILE A 238 -5.07 -4.34 7.32
C ILE A 238 -6.59 -4.42 7.14
N LYS A 239 -7.10 -4.11 5.93
CA LYS A 239 -8.54 -4.06 5.63
C LYS A 239 -9.16 -5.41 5.28
N ASP A 240 -8.45 -6.31 4.62
CA ASP A 240 -8.91 -7.69 4.32
C ASP A 240 -9.10 -8.55 5.59
N LEU A 241 -8.86 -7.96 6.77
CA LEU A 241 -9.10 -8.51 8.10
C LEU A 241 -10.42 -8.00 8.72
N GLU A 242 -11.27 -7.33 7.95
CA GLU A 242 -12.67 -7.01 8.26
C GLU A 242 -13.60 -8.08 7.70
#